data_AF-A0A9Q0AV83-F1
#
_entry.id   AF-A0A9Q0AV83-F1
#
_cell.length_a   1.000
_cell.length_b   1.000
_cell.length_c   1.000
_cell.angle_alpha   90.00
_cell.angle_beta   90.00
_cell.angle_gamma   90.00
#
_symmetry.space_group_name_H-M   'P 1'
#
loop_
_entity.id
_entity.type
_entity.pdbx_description
1 polymer ?
#
loop_
_entity_poly.entity_id
_entity_poly.type
_entity_poly.pdbx_seq_one_letter_code
_entity_poly.pdbx_strand_id
1 'polypeptide(L)'
;MSLATKRSTRSMNSQWQMPVIEEDDNDTPGAPPLPEKSPRRSQLVAEQFMQPFPREPPPAYSINTPPATASTSSPQGKEGLHEKPVKDKKPAWLAKRGGWWRVAAVAIVIIACILALALGLALGLRNRSTPTTTESSESFPVVFPAGSYAFNTALANISTACTSNANTFRCYPYTTYSASKTASSATFYWTITQVGEAAYMISAARNPFVPQFTNISVDLLDRGLATERMTFSFPLDLAIVPAVALDASNTAATCYFNGTTMGATIWTKKAAEYPSSANGSSATAQTSTSFGNWPYAVEVSQVANSGDGVPDCRNSKGQPLGDFDLSGAAQGNCSCMYSNFGLDS
;
A
#
# COMPACT_ATOMS: atom_id res chain seq x y z
N MET A 1 -61.37 59.63 -8.73
CA MET A 1 -61.69 58.92 -9.98
C MET A 1 -60.96 57.59 -9.94
N SER A 2 -61.71 56.50 -9.80
CA SER A 2 -61.22 55.15 -9.52
C SER A 2 -61.32 54.33 -10.80
N LEU A 3 -60.21 53.74 -11.26
CA LEU A 3 -60.19 52.85 -12.42
C LEU A 3 -59.66 51.48 -12.00
N ALA A 4 -60.57 50.52 -12.03
CA ALA A 4 -60.37 49.13 -11.64
C ALA A 4 -59.72 48.32 -12.77
N THR A 5 -58.62 47.64 -12.46
CA THR A 5 -57.91 46.75 -13.40
C THR A 5 -58.39 45.30 -13.20
N LYS A 6 -59.00 44.74 -14.24
CA LYS A 6 -59.52 43.36 -14.32
C LYS A 6 -58.35 42.36 -14.39
N ARG A 7 -58.22 41.48 -13.40
CA ARG A 7 -57.34 40.28 -13.47
C ARG A 7 -58.04 39.19 -14.28
N SER A 8 -57.36 38.66 -15.29
CA SER A 8 -57.77 37.48 -16.06
C SER A 8 -56.92 36.29 -15.61
N THR A 9 -57.58 35.32 -14.96
CA THR A 9 -57.02 34.00 -14.65
C THR A 9 -57.23 33.08 -15.85
N ARG A 10 -56.14 32.73 -16.56
CA ARG A 10 -56.15 31.61 -17.51
C ARG A 10 -55.53 30.38 -16.86
N SER A 11 -56.38 29.37 -16.73
CA SER A 11 -56.07 27.98 -16.47
C SER A 11 -55.20 27.41 -17.59
N MET A 12 -54.14 26.67 -17.23
CA MET A 12 -53.40 25.78 -18.12
C MET A 12 -53.41 24.38 -17.49
N ASN A 13 -54.48 23.63 -17.74
CA ASN A 13 -54.43 22.17 -17.78
C ASN A 13 -54.15 21.78 -19.22
N SER A 14 -52.91 21.40 -19.54
CA SER A 14 -52.59 20.64 -20.75
C SER A 14 -51.94 19.33 -20.32
N GLN A 15 -52.77 18.30 -20.28
CA GLN A 15 -52.35 16.90 -20.21
C GLN A 15 -51.51 16.57 -21.45
N TRP A 16 -50.26 16.21 -21.25
CA TRP A 16 -49.45 15.53 -22.26
C TRP A 16 -49.79 14.04 -22.19
N GLN A 17 -50.73 13.62 -23.03
CA GLN A 17 -51.01 12.22 -23.29
C GLN A 17 -49.96 11.74 -24.31
N MET A 18 -49.06 10.85 -23.89
CA MET A 18 -48.12 10.22 -24.81
C MET A 18 -48.85 9.18 -25.67
N PRO A 19 -48.51 9.07 -26.96
CA PRO A 19 -49.10 8.05 -27.83
C PRO A 19 -48.63 6.66 -27.41
N VAL A 20 -49.59 5.74 -27.31
CA VAL A 20 -49.37 4.31 -27.13
C VAL A 20 -48.73 3.78 -28.42
N ILE A 21 -47.59 3.11 -28.29
CA ILE A 21 -46.93 2.37 -29.36
C ILE A 21 -47.60 1.00 -29.38
N GLU A 22 -48.39 0.72 -30.42
CA GLU A 22 -48.80 -0.65 -30.75
C GLU A 22 -47.59 -1.35 -31.39
N GLU A 23 -47.10 -2.40 -30.75
CA GLU A 23 -46.10 -3.29 -31.32
C GLU A 23 -46.82 -4.29 -32.23
N ASP A 24 -46.65 -4.11 -33.54
CA ASP A 24 -47.13 -5.04 -34.56
C ASP A 24 -46.15 -6.21 -34.63
N ASP A 25 -46.56 -7.37 -34.13
CA ASP A 25 -45.82 -8.64 -34.20
C ASP A 25 -45.87 -9.20 -35.63
N ASN A 26 -45.08 -8.65 -36.55
CA ASN A 26 -44.67 -9.38 -37.75
C ASN A 26 -43.43 -8.76 -38.40
N ASP A 27 -42.51 -9.62 -38.83
CA ASP A 27 -41.21 -9.33 -39.47
C ASP A 27 -40.05 -8.94 -38.52
N THR A 28 -39.35 -9.96 -38.01
CA THR A 28 -37.99 -9.82 -37.48
C THR A 28 -36.98 -10.04 -38.61
N PRO A 29 -36.23 -9.02 -39.08
CA PRO A 29 -35.02 -9.25 -39.85
C PRO A 29 -33.95 -9.76 -38.87
N GLY A 30 -33.50 -10.99 -39.07
CA GLY A 30 -32.47 -11.62 -38.25
C GLY A 30 -31.24 -10.73 -38.07
N ALA A 31 -30.79 -10.59 -36.82
CA ALA A 31 -29.57 -9.87 -36.51
C ALA A 31 -28.38 -10.40 -37.33
N PRO A 32 -27.52 -9.55 -37.89
CA PRO A 32 -26.36 -9.99 -38.64
C PRO A 32 -25.41 -10.78 -37.72
N PRO A 33 -24.76 -11.85 -38.23
CA PRO A 33 -23.89 -12.69 -37.43
C PRO A 33 -22.69 -11.89 -36.90
N LEU A 34 -22.42 -12.05 -35.61
CA LEU A 34 -21.25 -11.49 -34.95
C LEU A 34 -19.97 -12.06 -35.58
N PRO A 35 -18.98 -11.23 -35.94
CA PRO A 35 -17.72 -11.70 -36.49
C PRO A 35 -16.95 -12.54 -35.47
N GLU A 36 -16.38 -13.64 -35.95
CA GLU A 36 -15.64 -14.60 -35.14
C GLU A 36 -14.37 -13.96 -34.53
N LYS A 37 -14.18 -14.13 -33.21
CA LYS A 37 -13.01 -13.58 -32.50
C LYS A 37 -11.73 -14.19 -33.05
N SER A 38 -10.81 -13.34 -33.52
CA SER A 38 -9.52 -13.78 -34.06
C SER A 38 -8.69 -14.55 -33.01
N PRO A 39 -8.19 -15.77 -33.29
CA PRO A 39 -7.39 -16.55 -32.34
C PRO A 39 -5.95 -16.06 -32.16
N ARG A 40 -5.53 -15.02 -32.90
CA ARG A 40 -4.13 -14.54 -32.91
C ARG A 40 -3.71 -13.63 -31.76
N ARG A 41 -4.61 -13.27 -30.82
CA ARG A 41 -4.21 -12.42 -29.68
C ARG A 41 -3.54 -13.19 -28.53
N SER A 42 -3.59 -14.52 -28.55
CA SER A 42 -3.06 -15.35 -27.45
C SER A 42 -1.62 -15.82 -27.65
N GLN A 43 -0.98 -15.55 -28.80
CA GLN A 43 0.38 -16.05 -29.08
C GLN A 43 1.49 -14.99 -29.00
N LEU A 44 1.19 -13.68 -28.98
CA LEU A 44 2.22 -12.64 -28.86
C LEU A 44 2.57 -12.24 -27.42
N VAL A 45 1.88 -12.79 -26.41
CA VAL A 45 2.22 -12.59 -24.98
C VAL A 45 3.06 -13.76 -24.43
N ALA A 46 3.19 -14.86 -25.19
CA ALA A 46 3.95 -16.03 -24.78
C ALA A 46 5.42 -16.05 -25.26
N GLU A 47 5.85 -15.10 -26.11
CA GLU A 47 7.17 -15.14 -26.77
C GLU A 47 8.08 -13.92 -26.49
N GLN A 48 7.84 -13.18 -25.41
CA GLN A 48 8.78 -12.14 -24.92
C GLN A 48 9.36 -12.41 -23.53
N PHE A 49 9.09 -13.58 -22.93
CA PHE A 49 9.66 -13.99 -21.63
C PHE A 49 10.64 -15.17 -21.72
N MET A 50 11.38 -15.30 -22.84
CA MET A 50 12.56 -16.17 -22.91
C MET A 50 13.79 -15.38 -23.35
N GLN A 51 14.41 -14.69 -22.39
CA GLN A 51 15.83 -14.34 -22.44
C GLN A 51 16.48 -14.96 -21.17
N PRO A 52 17.51 -15.81 -21.32
CA PRO A 52 18.17 -16.45 -20.19
C PRO A 52 19.09 -15.46 -19.46
N PHE A 53 18.86 -15.23 -18.17
CA PHE A 53 19.82 -14.54 -17.32
C PHE A 53 21.09 -15.39 -17.14
N PRO A 54 22.30 -14.81 -17.21
CA PRO A 54 23.54 -15.50 -16.84
C PRO A 54 23.49 -15.94 -15.37
N ARG A 55 23.72 -17.23 -15.12
CA ARG A 55 23.95 -17.78 -13.78
C ARG A 55 25.43 -17.63 -13.44
N GLU A 56 25.83 -16.49 -12.88
CA GLU A 56 27.06 -16.41 -12.09
C GLU A 56 26.76 -15.74 -10.75
N PRO A 57 27.06 -16.39 -9.60
CA PRO A 57 26.96 -15.75 -8.31
C PRO A 57 28.12 -14.75 -8.12
N PRO A 58 27.90 -13.64 -7.39
CA PRO A 58 28.97 -12.69 -7.10
C PRO A 58 30.04 -13.31 -6.18
N PRO A 59 31.32 -12.88 -6.31
CA PRO A 59 32.42 -13.44 -5.53
C PRO A 59 32.27 -13.12 -4.03
N ALA A 60 32.60 -14.12 -3.21
CA ALA A 60 32.63 -14.02 -1.76
C ALA A 60 33.70 -13.03 -1.29
N TYR A 61 33.33 -12.08 -0.43
CA TYR A 61 34.29 -11.22 0.25
C TYR A 61 34.93 -11.99 1.42
N SER A 62 36.27 -12.08 1.42
CA SER A 62 37.04 -12.58 2.55
C SER A 62 37.24 -11.47 3.58
N ILE A 63 36.84 -11.71 4.83
CA ILE A 63 37.20 -10.84 5.96
C ILE A 63 38.61 -11.24 6.41
N ASN A 64 39.57 -10.33 6.21
CA ASN A 64 40.92 -10.44 6.73
C ASN A 64 40.94 -10.15 8.24
N THR A 65 41.26 -11.16 9.05
CA THR A 65 41.72 -10.95 10.44
C THR A 65 43.17 -10.48 10.48
N PRO A 66 43.52 -9.45 11.26
CA PRO A 66 44.91 -9.07 11.49
C PRO A 66 45.60 -10.03 12.48
N PRO A 67 46.92 -10.30 12.32
CA PRO A 67 47.68 -11.15 13.24
C PRO A 67 48.23 -10.33 14.41
N ALA A 68 48.05 -10.82 15.64
CA ALA A 68 48.84 -10.39 16.79
C ALA A 68 49.89 -11.46 17.10
N THR A 69 51.14 -11.11 16.85
CA THR A 69 52.34 -11.89 17.17
C THR A 69 52.71 -11.80 18.64
N ALA A 70 53.17 -12.94 19.13
CA ALA A 70 53.96 -13.27 20.31
C ALA A 70 54.51 -12.16 21.24
N SER A 71 54.40 -12.41 22.55
CA SER A 71 55.51 -12.13 23.48
C SER A 71 55.56 -13.15 24.63
N THR A 72 56.70 -13.82 24.70
CA THR A 72 57.26 -14.66 25.77
C THR A 72 57.31 -13.97 27.14
N SER A 73 57.02 -14.70 28.22
CA SER A 73 57.96 -15.00 29.34
C SER A 73 57.24 -15.50 30.61
N SER A 74 57.81 -16.56 31.19
CA SER A 74 57.58 -17.09 32.54
C SER A 74 58.15 -16.11 33.59
N PRO A 75 57.72 -16.11 34.87
CA PRO A 75 58.36 -17.01 35.83
C PRO A 75 57.50 -17.53 37.02
N GLN A 76 57.90 -18.70 37.51
CA GLN A 76 57.94 -19.24 38.89
C GLN A 76 57.07 -18.63 40.02
N GLY A 77 56.35 -19.54 40.69
CA GLY A 77 56.56 -19.80 42.13
C GLY A 77 55.44 -19.44 43.10
N LYS A 78 54.92 -20.46 43.82
CA LYS A 78 55.00 -20.64 45.30
C LYS A 78 53.78 -21.36 45.89
N GLU A 79 54.08 -22.03 46.99
CA GLU A 79 53.34 -23.06 47.73
C GLU A 79 52.12 -22.53 48.50
N GLY A 80 51.21 -23.43 48.89
CA GLY A 80 50.10 -23.09 49.77
C GLY A 80 49.13 -24.25 50.06
N LEU A 81 49.51 -25.09 51.01
CA LEU A 81 48.77 -26.13 51.71
C LEU A 81 47.43 -25.63 52.32
N HIS A 82 46.30 -26.33 52.15
CA HIS A 82 45.45 -26.73 53.30
C HIS A 82 44.34 -27.74 52.97
N GLU A 83 44.18 -28.62 53.95
CA GLU A 83 43.42 -29.85 54.07
C GLU A 83 41.95 -29.58 54.48
N LYS A 84 40.98 -30.39 54.01
CA LYS A 84 40.13 -31.25 54.87
C LYS A 84 39.06 -32.05 54.09
N PRO A 85 38.66 -33.24 54.60
CA PRO A 85 37.89 -34.23 53.86
C PRO A 85 36.41 -34.26 54.29
N VAL A 86 35.52 -34.66 53.38
CA VAL A 86 34.18 -35.16 53.73
C VAL A 86 33.96 -36.50 53.03
N LYS A 87 33.95 -37.55 53.85
CA LYS A 87 33.40 -38.87 53.53
C LYS A 87 31.88 -38.74 53.53
N ASP A 88 31.19 -39.37 52.58
CA ASP A 88 29.98 -40.13 52.92
C ASP A 88 29.61 -41.20 51.86
N LYS A 89 29.80 -42.45 52.30
CA LYS A 89 28.87 -43.60 52.26
C LYS A 89 28.14 -43.92 50.95
N LYS A 90 28.66 -44.93 50.23
CA LYS A 90 27.89 -45.77 49.30
C LYS A 90 27.18 -46.87 50.10
N PRO A 91 25.85 -47.08 49.98
CA PRO A 91 25.20 -48.24 50.55
C PRO A 91 25.44 -49.49 49.70
N ALA A 92 25.95 -50.53 50.35
CA ALA A 92 26.13 -51.87 49.84
C ALA A 92 24.78 -52.61 49.79
N TRP A 93 24.19 -52.77 48.60
CA TRP A 93 23.13 -53.77 48.39
C TRP A 93 23.05 -54.34 46.96
N LEU A 94 23.93 -53.94 46.03
CA LEU A 94 23.97 -54.50 44.68
C LEU A 94 24.84 -55.75 44.62
N ALA A 95 24.38 -56.80 45.29
CA ALA A 95 24.87 -58.15 45.08
C ALA A 95 23.70 -59.09 44.79
N LYS A 96 23.64 -59.54 43.53
CA LYS A 96 22.95 -60.74 43.03
C LYS A 96 21.42 -60.67 42.89
N ARG A 97 20.96 -60.40 41.67
CA ARG A 97 20.07 -61.31 40.90
C ARG A 97 20.06 -60.93 39.42
N GLY A 98 20.41 -61.91 38.59
CA GLY A 98 20.72 -61.75 37.17
C GLY A 98 19.49 -61.58 36.27
N GLY A 99 19.75 -61.05 35.08
CA GLY A 99 18.90 -61.20 33.89
C GLY A 99 17.77 -60.19 33.71
N TRP A 100 17.09 -59.74 34.78
CA TRP A 100 15.86 -58.95 34.61
C TRP A 100 16.10 -57.47 34.25
N TRP A 101 17.25 -56.90 34.65
CA TRP A 101 17.60 -55.50 34.31
C TRP A 101 17.64 -55.27 32.80
N ARG A 102 18.07 -56.26 32.01
CA ARG A 102 18.11 -56.14 30.55
C ARG A 102 16.70 -56.04 29.94
N VAL A 103 15.73 -56.74 30.51
CA VAL A 103 14.32 -56.65 30.07
C VAL A 103 13.69 -55.33 30.52
N ALA A 104 13.96 -54.89 31.75
CA ALA A 104 13.49 -53.59 32.24
C ALA A 104 14.08 -52.42 31.43
N ALA A 105 15.36 -52.49 31.06
CA ALA A 105 16.00 -51.49 30.21
C ALA A 105 15.38 -51.45 28.80
N VAL A 106 15.10 -52.62 28.18
CA VAL A 106 14.45 -52.67 26.87
C VAL A 106 13.01 -52.15 26.93
N ALA A 107 12.26 -52.46 27.99
CA ALA A 107 10.90 -51.95 28.17
C ALA A 107 10.87 -50.41 28.29
N ILE A 108 11.82 -49.82 29.02
CA ILE A 108 11.93 -48.36 29.16
C ILE A 108 12.25 -47.71 27.81
N VAL A 109 13.15 -48.30 27.01
CA VAL A 109 13.48 -47.80 25.67
C VAL A 109 12.28 -47.87 24.73
N ILE A 110 11.49 -48.94 24.77
CA ILE A 110 10.28 -49.07 23.94
C ILE A 110 9.24 -48.01 24.33
N ILE A 111 9.02 -47.76 25.62
CA ILE A 111 8.09 -46.72 26.10
C ILE A 111 8.57 -45.33 25.66
N ALA A 112 9.87 -45.04 25.76
CA ALA A 112 10.44 -43.78 25.29
C ALA A 112 10.25 -43.61 23.77
N CYS A 113 10.44 -44.66 22.97
CA CYS A 113 10.19 -44.64 21.53
C CYS A 113 8.72 -44.39 21.19
N ILE A 114 7.77 -44.98 21.92
CA ILE A 114 6.33 -44.76 21.70
C ILE A 114 5.96 -43.30 22.00
N LEU A 115 6.48 -42.71 23.08
CA LEU A 115 6.24 -41.31 23.41
C LEU A 115 6.88 -40.36 22.39
N ALA A 116 8.09 -40.67 21.92
CA ALA A 116 8.76 -39.90 20.87
C ALA A 116 8.01 -39.96 19.53
N LEU A 117 7.47 -41.12 19.15
CA LEU A 117 6.65 -41.27 17.94
C LEU A 117 5.30 -40.55 18.07
N ALA A 118 4.64 -40.65 19.23
CA ALA A 118 3.35 -40.00 19.45
C ALA A 118 3.46 -38.46 19.41
N LEU A 119 4.48 -37.89 20.03
CA LEU A 119 4.74 -36.45 19.97
C LEU A 119 5.31 -36.01 18.61
N GLY A 120 6.11 -36.86 17.97
CA GLY A 120 6.70 -36.60 16.66
C GLY A 120 5.68 -36.56 15.52
N LEU A 121 4.66 -37.44 15.54
CA LEU A 121 3.60 -37.41 14.52
C LEU A 121 2.61 -36.25 14.70
N ALA A 122 2.34 -35.82 15.95
CA ALA A 122 1.41 -34.72 16.22
C ALA A 122 1.94 -33.35 15.76
N LEU A 123 3.26 -33.16 15.69
CA LEU A 123 3.91 -31.96 15.16
C LEU A 123 4.39 -32.13 13.71
N GLY A 124 4.58 -33.37 13.23
CA GLY A 124 5.20 -33.70 11.94
C GLY A 124 4.29 -33.67 10.71
N LEU A 125 2.96 -33.55 10.85
CA LEU A 125 2.04 -33.39 9.70
C LEU A 125 1.56 -31.95 9.46
N ARG A 126 2.05 -30.96 10.23
CA ARG A 126 1.62 -29.57 10.01
C ARG A 126 2.56 -28.84 9.05
N ASN A 127 2.21 -29.04 7.78
CA ASN A 127 2.37 -28.13 6.66
C ASN A 127 3.76 -27.96 6.04
N ARG A 128 3.83 -28.39 4.78
CA ARG A 128 4.95 -28.25 3.86
C ARG A 128 4.91 -26.84 3.30
N SER A 129 5.81 -25.96 3.76
CA SER A 129 6.16 -24.73 3.05
C SER A 129 7.63 -24.41 3.37
N THR A 130 8.41 -24.35 2.31
CA THR A 130 9.85 -24.20 2.20
C THR A 130 10.40 -23.04 3.04
N PRO A 131 11.45 -23.22 3.88
CA PRO A 131 12.15 -22.10 4.49
C PRO A 131 13.25 -21.60 3.53
N THR A 132 13.02 -20.44 2.93
CA THR A 132 14.10 -19.62 2.37
C THR A 132 14.71 -18.80 3.51
N THR A 133 16.03 -18.82 3.59
CA THR A 133 16.93 -18.10 4.50
C THR A 133 16.36 -16.77 4.99
N THR A 134 16.09 -16.70 6.30
CA THR A 134 15.67 -15.47 6.99
C THR A 134 16.90 -14.76 7.52
N GLU A 135 17.26 -13.64 6.89
CA GLU A 135 18.00 -12.58 7.57
C GLU A 135 17.14 -12.11 8.74
N SER A 136 17.74 -12.07 9.93
CA SER A 136 17.15 -11.66 11.20
C SER A 136 16.70 -10.20 11.15
N SER A 137 15.48 -9.97 10.68
CA SER A 137 14.71 -8.76 10.99
C SER A 137 13.96 -9.02 12.28
N GLU A 138 14.27 -8.26 13.34
CA GLU A 138 13.55 -8.30 14.60
C GLU A 138 12.06 -8.04 14.34
N SER A 139 11.23 -9.07 14.52
CA SER A 139 9.78 -8.95 14.35
C SER A 139 9.19 -8.33 15.61
N PHE A 140 9.04 -7.00 15.62
CA PHE A 140 8.18 -6.35 16.61
C PHE A 140 6.73 -6.83 16.43
N PRO A 141 5.95 -7.01 17.52
CA PRO A 141 4.51 -7.19 17.38
C PRO A 141 3.94 -6.00 16.59
N VAL A 142 3.02 -6.25 15.65
CA VAL A 142 2.38 -5.18 14.87
C VAL A 142 1.51 -4.36 15.82
N VAL A 143 2.04 -3.24 16.29
CA VAL A 143 1.34 -2.29 17.17
C VAL A 143 0.79 -1.17 16.30
N PHE A 144 -0.49 -0.86 16.46
CA PHE A 144 -1.11 0.30 15.81
C PHE A 144 -0.28 1.57 16.09
N PRO A 145 0.02 2.40 15.08
CA PRO A 145 -0.53 2.40 13.73
C PRO A 145 0.24 1.59 12.67
N ALA A 146 1.22 0.76 13.03
CA ALA A 146 1.90 -0.09 12.05
C ALA A 146 0.93 -1.09 11.40
N GLY A 147 1.15 -1.41 10.12
CA GLY A 147 0.32 -2.32 9.33
C GLY A 147 0.07 -1.84 7.89
N SER A 148 -0.65 -2.64 7.13
CA SER A 148 -1.07 -2.30 5.76
C SER A 148 -2.54 -1.87 5.74
N TYR A 149 -2.80 -0.67 5.22
CA TYR A 149 -4.13 -0.06 5.25
C TYR A 149 -4.62 0.52 3.92
N ALA A 150 -5.93 0.41 3.71
CA ALA A 150 -6.68 1.10 2.68
C ALA A 150 -7.24 2.40 3.27
N PHE A 151 -6.77 3.53 2.76
CA PHE A 151 -7.19 4.87 3.13
C PHE A 151 -8.27 5.31 2.14
N ASN A 152 -9.52 5.14 2.52
CA ASN A 152 -10.67 5.53 1.70
C ASN A 152 -10.91 7.03 1.88
N THR A 153 -10.87 7.76 0.77
CA THR A 153 -11.01 9.22 0.70
C THR A 153 -11.92 9.60 -0.45
N ALA A 154 -12.29 10.87 -0.53
CA ALA A 154 -12.92 11.45 -1.70
C ALA A 154 -12.07 12.59 -2.24
N LEU A 155 -12.07 12.78 -3.56
CA LEU A 155 -11.50 13.97 -4.20
C LEU A 155 -12.35 15.19 -3.81
N ALA A 156 -11.83 16.02 -2.92
CA ALA A 156 -12.53 17.16 -2.35
C ALA A 156 -12.45 18.39 -3.27
N ASN A 157 -11.24 18.72 -3.74
CA ASN A 157 -10.99 19.93 -4.52
C ASN A 157 -9.91 19.71 -5.60
N ILE A 158 -10.07 20.40 -6.72
CA ILE A 158 -9.13 20.46 -7.83
C ILE A 158 -8.82 21.92 -8.13
N SER A 159 -7.54 22.26 -8.17
CA SER A 159 -7.05 23.50 -8.78
C SER A 159 -6.28 23.16 -10.05
N THR A 160 -6.45 23.97 -11.10
CA THR A 160 -5.70 23.88 -12.36
C THR A 160 -4.89 25.16 -12.62
N ALA A 161 -4.68 25.98 -11.60
CA ALA A 161 -4.12 27.33 -11.73
C ALA A 161 -2.62 27.38 -12.07
N CYS A 162 -1.96 26.23 -12.27
CA CYS A 162 -0.55 26.18 -12.67
C CYS A 162 -0.30 26.05 -14.18
N THR A 163 -1.36 25.95 -14.99
CA THR A 163 -1.29 25.75 -16.46
C THR A 163 -2.20 26.75 -17.17
N SER A 164 -1.80 27.20 -18.35
CA SER A 164 -2.65 28.05 -19.21
C SER A 164 -3.83 27.29 -19.83
N ASN A 165 -3.79 25.95 -19.85
CA ASN A 165 -4.86 25.10 -20.33
C ASN A 165 -5.26 24.09 -19.25
N ALA A 166 -6.45 24.27 -18.65
CA ALA A 166 -6.94 23.40 -17.58
C ALA A 166 -7.07 21.92 -17.99
N ASN A 167 -7.18 21.60 -19.29
CA ASN A 167 -7.27 20.21 -19.75
C ASN A 167 -5.97 19.41 -19.59
N THR A 168 -4.83 20.08 -19.37
CA THR A 168 -3.54 19.42 -19.16
C THR A 168 -3.40 18.85 -17.75
N PHE A 169 -4.24 19.27 -16.81
CA PHE A 169 -4.24 18.81 -15.42
C PHE A 169 -5.59 18.18 -15.04
N ARG A 170 -5.55 17.03 -14.36
CA ARG A 170 -6.75 16.39 -13.80
C ARG A 170 -6.36 15.45 -12.66
N CYS A 171 -7.27 15.30 -11.71
CA CYS A 171 -7.09 14.47 -10.53
C CYS A 171 -7.98 13.23 -10.62
N TYR A 172 -7.45 12.04 -10.36
CA TYR A 172 -8.28 10.84 -10.21
C TYR A 172 -9.26 11.02 -9.03
N PRO A 173 -10.52 10.55 -9.09
CA PRO A 173 -11.20 9.82 -10.17
C PRO A 173 -11.93 10.73 -11.18
N TYR A 174 -11.48 11.97 -11.32
CA TYR A 174 -11.97 12.99 -12.26
C TYR A 174 -13.33 13.59 -11.91
N THR A 175 -13.85 13.28 -10.72
CA THR A 175 -15.09 13.85 -10.18
C THR A 175 -14.88 14.26 -8.73
N THR A 176 -15.24 15.48 -8.38
CA THR A 176 -15.15 15.98 -7.01
C THR A 176 -16.32 15.49 -6.15
N TYR A 177 -16.15 15.50 -4.83
CA TYR A 177 -17.17 15.07 -3.88
C TYR A 177 -18.48 15.87 -4.01
N SER A 178 -18.35 17.18 -4.22
CA SER A 178 -19.48 18.09 -4.45
C SER A 178 -20.26 17.77 -5.73
N ALA A 179 -19.59 17.22 -6.75
CA ALA A 179 -20.24 16.76 -7.97
C ALA A 179 -20.89 15.37 -7.81
N SER A 180 -20.22 14.42 -7.14
CA SER A 180 -20.79 13.10 -6.83
C SER A 180 -20.03 12.39 -5.71
N LYS A 181 -20.71 12.14 -4.58
CA LYS A 181 -20.15 11.47 -3.40
C LYS A 181 -19.59 10.07 -3.69
N THR A 182 -20.17 9.35 -4.65
CA THR A 182 -19.77 7.98 -5.00
C THR A 182 -18.68 7.98 -6.06
N ALA A 183 -18.82 8.82 -7.11
CA ALA A 183 -17.85 8.86 -8.20
C ALA A 183 -16.55 9.56 -7.80
N SER A 184 -16.53 10.31 -6.68
CA SER A 184 -15.33 10.95 -6.13
C SER A 184 -14.43 10.04 -5.30
N SER A 185 -14.82 8.79 -5.07
CA SER A 185 -14.10 7.86 -4.19
C SER A 185 -12.70 7.55 -4.71
N ALA A 186 -11.70 7.67 -3.84
CA ALA A 186 -10.32 7.31 -4.09
C ALA A 186 -9.74 6.55 -2.89
N THR A 187 -9.11 5.41 -3.16
CA THR A 187 -8.47 4.58 -2.13
C THR A 187 -6.97 4.56 -2.33
N PHE A 188 -6.24 4.97 -1.29
CA PHE A 188 -4.79 4.86 -1.23
C PHE A 188 -4.41 3.60 -0.43
N TYR A 189 -3.45 2.82 -0.92
CA TYR A 189 -3.00 1.60 -0.27
C TYR A 189 -1.58 1.78 0.24
N TRP A 190 -1.43 1.98 1.55
CA TRP A 190 -0.13 2.24 2.15
C TRP A 190 0.18 1.28 3.29
N THR A 191 1.47 1.02 3.47
CA THR A 191 2.02 0.25 4.57
C THR A 191 2.78 1.19 5.48
N ILE A 192 2.42 1.19 6.76
CA ILE A 192 3.10 1.91 7.83
C ILE A 192 3.99 0.91 8.56
N THR A 193 5.29 1.14 8.54
CA THR A 193 6.29 0.31 9.20
C THR A 193 6.86 1.05 10.38
N GLN A 194 6.85 0.42 11.55
CA GLN A 194 7.54 0.94 12.72
C GLN A 194 9.03 0.59 12.62
N VAL A 195 9.90 1.61 12.68
CA VAL A 195 11.37 1.45 12.61
C VAL A 195 12.06 1.83 13.93
N GLY A 196 11.30 2.27 14.93
CA GLY A 196 11.77 2.57 16.28
C GLY A 196 10.59 2.82 17.23
N GLU A 197 10.87 3.22 18.47
CA GLU A 197 9.83 3.38 19.52
C GLU A 197 8.74 4.41 19.16
N ALA A 198 9.05 5.36 18.28
CA ALA A 198 8.14 6.39 17.79
C ALA A 198 8.38 6.77 16.32
N ALA A 199 9.23 6.02 15.63
CA ALA A 199 9.65 6.34 14.27
C ALA A 199 8.91 5.42 13.31
N TYR A 200 8.28 6.02 12.30
CA TYR A 200 7.51 5.31 11.30
C TYR A 200 8.03 5.64 9.90
N MET A 201 7.93 4.67 9.02
CA MET A 201 8.11 4.83 7.59
C MET A 201 6.82 4.45 6.89
N ILE A 202 6.53 5.09 5.75
CA ILE A 202 5.38 4.80 4.92
C ILE A 202 5.78 4.45 3.50
N SER A 203 5.10 3.47 2.93
CA SER A 203 5.31 3.01 1.55
C SER A 203 3.97 2.80 0.85
N ALA A 204 3.92 3.03 -0.46
CA ALA A 204 2.77 2.73 -1.32
C ALA A 204 3.09 1.58 -2.27
N ALA A 205 2.17 0.61 -2.35
CA ALA A 205 2.28 -0.49 -3.31
C ALA A 205 2.06 -0.01 -4.75
N ARG A 206 2.40 -0.88 -5.71
CA ARG A 206 2.19 -0.61 -7.15
C ARG A 206 0.71 -0.49 -7.47
N ASN A 207 0.30 0.69 -7.90
CA ASN A 207 -1.06 0.96 -8.33
C ASN A 207 -1.03 1.87 -9.57
N PRO A 208 -1.82 1.57 -10.62
CA PRO A 208 -1.81 2.35 -11.86
C PRO A 208 -2.38 3.77 -11.73
N PHE A 209 -3.05 4.11 -10.62
CA PHE A 209 -3.74 5.39 -10.43
C PHE A 209 -3.11 6.28 -9.37
N VAL A 210 -2.16 5.77 -8.58
CA VAL A 210 -1.51 6.53 -7.50
C VAL A 210 0.00 6.32 -7.51
N PRO A 211 0.78 7.36 -7.16
CA PRO A 211 2.23 7.28 -7.17
C PRO A 211 2.75 6.18 -6.25
N GLN A 212 3.77 5.47 -6.73
CA GLN A 212 4.52 4.51 -5.91
C GLN A 212 5.62 5.24 -5.14
N PHE A 213 5.82 4.88 -3.89
CA PHE A 213 6.94 5.36 -3.08
C PHE A 213 7.28 4.34 -2.01
N THR A 214 8.52 4.35 -1.52
CA THR A 214 8.98 3.41 -0.50
C THR A 214 9.79 4.13 0.57
N ASN A 215 9.60 3.72 1.82
CA ASN A 215 10.37 4.13 2.99
C ASN A 215 10.45 5.65 3.18
N ILE A 216 9.32 6.35 2.98
CA ILE A 216 9.23 7.78 3.30
C ILE A 216 9.13 7.93 4.82
N SER A 217 9.98 8.76 5.41
CA SER A 217 9.92 9.08 6.83
C SER A 217 8.63 9.81 7.19
N VAL A 218 8.05 9.44 8.33
CA VAL A 218 6.82 10.02 8.85
C VAL A 218 7.10 10.71 10.18
N ASP A 219 6.62 11.94 10.30
CA ASP A 219 6.64 12.69 11.55
C ASP A 219 5.37 12.41 12.35
N LEU A 220 5.52 11.92 13.59
CA LEU A 220 4.41 11.77 14.53
C LEU A 220 4.25 13.03 15.36
N LEU A 221 3.10 13.68 15.23
CA LEU A 221 2.74 14.91 15.94
C LEU A 221 1.63 14.64 16.97
N ASP A 222 1.57 15.46 18.01
CA ASP A 222 0.54 15.44 19.06
C ASP A 222 0.34 14.08 19.73
N ARG A 223 1.44 13.35 19.95
CA ARG A 223 1.43 12.01 20.55
C ARG A 223 0.60 11.97 21.84
N GLY A 224 -0.31 11.01 21.92
CA GLY A 224 -1.20 10.82 23.06
C GLY A 224 -2.50 11.63 22.99
N LEU A 225 -2.56 12.72 22.23
CA LEU A 225 -3.72 13.62 22.17
C LEU A 225 -4.76 13.17 21.14
N ALA A 226 -5.97 13.72 21.21
CA ALA A 226 -7.03 13.48 20.21
C ALA A 226 -6.65 13.97 18.81
N THR A 227 -5.68 14.88 18.70
CA THR A 227 -5.13 15.42 17.46
C THR A 227 -3.88 14.69 16.96
N GLU A 228 -3.53 13.56 17.59
CA GLU A 228 -2.39 12.73 17.18
C GLU A 228 -2.50 12.39 15.68
N ARG A 229 -1.43 12.71 14.96
CA ARG A 229 -1.38 12.58 13.49
C ARG A 229 0.03 12.29 13.02
N MET A 230 0.09 11.53 11.95
CA MET A 230 1.29 11.25 11.17
C MET A 230 1.30 12.15 9.94
N THR A 231 2.41 12.81 9.67
CA THR A 231 2.57 13.68 8.49
C THR A 231 3.80 13.28 7.69
N PHE A 232 3.70 13.34 6.37
CA PHE A 232 4.85 13.21 5.48
C PHE A 232 4.63 14.04 4.22
N SER A 233 5.73 14.43 3.58
CA SER A 233 5.73 15.16 2.31
C SER A 233 7.00 14.85 1.53
N PHE A 234 6.88 14.59 0.22
CA PHE A 234 8.01 14.29 -0.64
C PHE A 234 7.74 14.72 -2.10
N PRO A 235 8.78 15.02 -2.89
CA PRO A 235 8.63 15.33 -4.31
C PRO A 235 8.38 14.07 -5.13
N LEU A 236 7.54 14.18 -6.17
CA LEU A 236 7.32 13.15 -7.19
C LEU A 236 7.04 13.78 -8.56
N ASP A 237 7.23 12.99 -9.61
CA ASP A 237 6.86 13.38 -10.96
C ASP A 237 5.46 12.86 -11.27
N LEU A 238 4.55 13.79 -11.55
CA LEU A 238 3.16 13.48 -11.88
C LEU A 238 2.98 13.49 -13.39
N ALA A 239 2.56 12.36 -13.96
CA ALA A 239 2.21 12.24 -15.37
C ALA A 239 0.68 12.16 -15.53
N ILE A 240 0.12 13.06 -16.33
CA ILE A 240 -1.30 13.20 -16.56
C ILE A 240 -1.60 12.99 -18.04
N VAL A 241 -2.53 12.09 -18.34
CA VAL A 241 -3.09 11.95 -19.69
C VAL A 241 -4.33 12.83 -19.76
N PRO A 242 -4.42 13.85 -20.61
CA PRO A 242 -5.64 14.66 -20.77
C PRO A 242 -6.87 13.83 -21.19
N ALA A 243 -8.07 14.31 -20.88
CA ALA A 243 -9.31 13.66 -21.35
C ALA A 243 -9.66 14.03 -22.80
N VAL A 244 -9.09 15.14 -23.30
CA VAL A 244 -9.36 15.71 -24.62
C VAL A 244 -8.05 15.90 -25.37
N ALA A 245 -8.13 15.98 -26.70
CA ALA A 245 -6.98 16.37 -27.50
C ALA A 245 -6.53 17.79 -27.14
N LEU A 246 -5.21 17.97 -27.01
CA LEU A 246 -4.61 19.28 -26.76
C LEU A 246 -4.32 20.04 -28.06
N ASP A 247 -4.27 19.33 -29.19
CA ASP A 247 -3.96 19.87 -30.51
C ASP A 247 -4.96 19.37 -31.58
N ALA A 248 -4.93 20.00 -32.75
CA ALA A 248 -5.78 19.62 -33.88
C ALA A 248 -5.46 18.23 -34.45
N SER A 249 -4.27 17.71 -34.14
CA SER A 249 -3.79 16.40 -34.59
C SER A 249 -4.49 15.23 -33.88
N ASN A 250 -5.29 15.51 -32.84
CA ASN A 250 -6.00 14.52 -32.03
C ASN A 250 -5.06 13.41 -31.48
N THR A 251 -3.83 13.79 -31.16
CA THR A 251 -2.81 12.85 -30.70
C THR A 251 -2.98 12.59 -29.21
N ALA A 252 -2.83 11.34 -28.78
CA ALA A 252 -2.73 11.01 -27.36
C ALA A 252 -1.54 11.76 -26.75
N ALA A 253 -1.80 12.46 -25.65
CA ALA A 253 -0.84 13.32 -24.97
C ALA A 253 -0.58 12.83 -23.54
N THR A 254 0.63 13.07 -23.04
CA THR A 254 0.99 12.95 -21.63
C THR A 254 1.66 14.25 -21.20
N CYS A 255 1.12 14.86 -20.15
CA CYS A 255 1.61 16.08 -19.53
C CYS A 255 2.35 15.75 -18.23
N TYR A 256 3.59 16.22 -18.12
CA TYR A 256 4.45 15.98 -16.97
C TYR A 256 4.53 17.24 -16.11
N PHE A 257 4.21 17.08 -14.83
CA PHE A 257 4.31 18.11 -13.79
C PHE A 257 5.48 17.75 -12.86
N ASN A 258 6.68 18.03 -13.33
CA ASN A 258 7.91 17.75 -12.59
C ASN A 258 7.98 18.65 -11.35
N GLY A 259 8.41 18.08 -10.22
CA GLY A 259 8.43 18.83 -8.95
C GLY A 259 7.07 18.94 -8.27
N THR A 260 6.12 18.05 -8.59
CA THR A 260 4.90 17.90 -7.80
C THR A 260 5.27 17.45 -6.39
N THR A 261 4.68 18.05 -5.38
CA THR A 261 4.82 17.62 -3.98
C THR A 261 3.60 16.80 -3.59
N MET A 262 3.82 15.58 -3.10
CA MET A 262 2.78 14.80 -2.44
C MET A 262 2.98 14.85 -0.94
N GLY A 263 1.91 15.16 -0.23
CA GLY A 263 1.89 15.14 1.23
C GLY A 263 0.60 14.52 1.75
N ALA A 264 0.66 13.95 2.95
CA ALA A 264 -0.54 13.49 3.62
C ALA A 264 -0.47 13.74 5.13
N THR A 265 -1.66 13.91 5.70
CA THR A 265 -1.88 13.91 7.14
C THR A 265 -2.81 12.76 7.48
N ILE A 266 -2.36 11.87 8.35
CA ILE A 266 -3.07 10.67 8.76
C ILE A 266 -3.31 10.76 10.26
N TRP A 267 -4.56 10.97 10.67
CA TRP A 267 -4.90 11.01 12.09
C TRP A 267 -5.02 9.60 12.65
N THR A 268 -4.64 9.41 13.91
CA THR A 268 -4.70 8.10 14.59
C THR A 268 -5.83 8.02 15.62
N LYS A 269 -6.50 9.15 15.92
CA LYS A 269 -7.60 9.21 16.91
C LYS A 269 -8.81 10.04 16.48
N LYS A 270 -8.71 10.82 15.39
CA LYS A 270 -9.84 11.59 14.84
C LYS A 270 -10.65 10.69 13.92
N ALA A 271 -11.94 10.50 14.16
CA ALA A 271 -12.78 9.63 13.33
C ALA A 271 -12.87 10.13 11.87
N ALA A 272 -12.96 9.20 10.92
CA ALA A 272 -13.33 9.50 9.54
C ALA A 272 -14.84 9.79 9.43
N GLU A 273 -15.25 10.65 8.50
CA GLU A 273 -16.68 10.91 8.23
C GLU A 273 -17.13 10.26 6.90
N TYR A 274 -16.16 9.84 6.08
CA TYR A 274 -16.34 9.20 4.78
C TYR A 274 -15.46 7.94 4.62
N PRO A 275 -15.93 6.90 3.91
CA PRO A 275 -17.35 6.65 3.65
C PRO A 275 -18.11 6.54 4.98
N SER A 276 -19.44 6.71 4.98
CA SER A 276 -20.24 6.66 6.21
C SER A 276 -20.08 5.35 7.00
N SER A 277 -19.66 4.26 6.33
CA SER A 277 -19.32 2.97 6.92
C SER A 277 -17.96 2.91 7.63
N ALA A 278 -17.09 3.91 7.47
CA ALA A 278 -15.80 3.97 8.14
C ALA A 278 -15.95 4.23 9.65
N ASN A 279 -17.02 4.93 10.05
CA ASN A 279 -17.33 5.24 11.44
C ASN A 279 -17.59 3.96 12.25
N GLY A 280 -16.76 3.72 13.27
CA GLY A 280 -16.88 2.56 14.16
C GLY A 280 -16.16 1.29 13.70
N SER A 281 -15.44 1.34 12.57
CA SER A 281 -14.55 0.25 12.17
C SER A 281 -13.29 0.24 13.05
N SER A 282 -12.92 -0.91 13.62
CA SER A 282 -11.62 -1.04 14.31
C SER A 282 -10.49 -1.18 13.29
N ALA A 283 -9.37 -0.49 13.54
CA ALA A 283 -8.16 -0.66 12.73
C ALA A 283 -7.70 -2.12 12.81
N THR A 284 -7.82 -2.84 11.69
CA THR A 284 -7.34 -4.21 11.59
C THR A 284 -6.07 -4.18 10.76
N ALA A 285 -4.92 -4.10 11.43
CA ALA A 285 -3.63 -4.17 10.75
C ALA A 285 -3.52 -5.51 10.02
N GLN A 286 -3.30 -5.46 8.71
CA GLN A 286 -3.14 -6.64 7.88
C GLN A 286 -1.68 -6.80 7.40
N THR A 287 -1.31 -8.03 7.02
CA THR A 287 -0.03 -8.36 6.39
C THR A 287 0.10 -7.65 5.04
N SER A 288 1.32 -7.51 4.51
CA SER A 288 1.61 -6.72 3.29
C SER A 288 0.82 -7.10 2.03
N THR A 289 0.16 -8.26 1.98
CA THR A 289 -0.64 -8.73 0.85
C THR A 289 -2.13 -8.41 0.96
N SER A 290 -2.59 -7.89 2.10
CA SER A 290 -3.99 -7.52 2.32
C SER A 290 -4.05 -6.19 3.08
N PHE A 291 -4.97 -5.30 2.71
CA PHE A 291 -5.06 -3.96 3.30
C PHE A 291 -6.34 -3.85 4.13
N GLY A 292 -6.19 -3.62 5.44
CA GLY A 292 -7.31 -3.34 6.33
C GLY A 292 -7.81 -1.90 6.16
N ASN A 293 -9.09 -1.62 6.43
CA ASN A 293 -9.56 -0.24 6.36
C ASN A 293 -8.90 0.63 7.44
N TRP A 294 -8.42 1.82 7.06
CA TRP A 294 -8.04 2.86 8.00
C TRP A 294 -9.31 3.54 8.55
N PRO A 295 -9.52 3.58 9.89
CA PRO A 295 -10.78 4.04 10.45
C PRO A 295 -10.82 5.54 10.81
N TYR A 296 -9.68 6.23 10.71
CA TYR A 296 -9.53 7.61 11.16
C TYR A 296 -9.44 8.59 9.99
N ALA A 297 -9.48 9.87 10.32
CA ALA A 297 -9.37 10.97 9.37
C ALA A 297 -8.04 10.89 8.59
N VAL A 298 -8.10 11.29 7.33
CA VAL A 298 -6.98 11.32 6.38
C VAL A 298 -7.18 12.48 5.43
N GLU A 299 -6.09 13.19 5.15
CA GLU A 299 -6.01 14.19 4.11
C GLU A 299 -4.80 13.86 3.23
N VAL A 300 -4.97 13.89 1.92
CA VAL A 300 -3.91 13.66 0.94
C VAL A 300 -3.89 14.81 -0.03
N SER A 301 -2.70 15.29 -0.33
CA SER A 301 -2.48 16.41 -1.24
C SER A 301 -1.43 16.06 -2.28
N GLN A 302 -1.69 16.50 -3.52
CA GLN A 302 -0.71 16.57 -4.58
C GLN A 302 -0.74 18.00 -5.10
N VAL A 303 0.40 18.68 -5.11
CA VAL A 303 0.50 20.10 -5.48
C VAL A 303 1.63 20.27 -6.49
N ALA A 304 1.31 20.80 -7.66
CA ALA A 304 2.27 21.19 -8.68
C ALA A 304 2.27 22.71 -8.80
N ASN A 305 3.45 23.32 -8.74
CA ASN A 305 3.60 24.76 -8.91
C ASN A 305 3.69 25.09 -10.41
N SER A 306 3.19 26.25 -10.81
CA SER A 306 3.53 26.83 -12.12
C SER A 306 5.02 27.10 -12.21
N GLY A 307 5.57 27.00 -13.41
CA GLY A 307 6.94 27.39 -13.69
C GLY A 307 7.28 27.14 -15.15
N ASP A 308 8.42 27.65 -15.57
CA ASP A 308 8.88 27.52 -16.96
C ASP A 308 8.90 26.04 -17.39
N GLY A 309 8.21 25.74 -18.49
CA GLY A 309 8.09 24.39 -19.02
C GLY A 309 7.23 23.42 -18.19
N VAL A 310 6.41 23.92 -17.26
CA VAL A 310 5.44 23.10 -16.50
C VAL A 310 4.01 23.51 -16.87
N PRO A 311 3.19 22.58 -17.41
CA PRO A 311 3.52 21.20 -17.76
C PRO A 311 4.27 21.03 -19.08
N ASP A 312 5.14 20.02 -19.14
CA ASP A 312 5.71 19.52 -20.41
C ASP A 312 4.73 18.49 -20.99
N CYS A 313 3.94 18.88 -21.98
CA CYS A 313 2.99 17.99 -22.66
C CYS A 313 3.57 17.44 -23.96
N ARG A 314 3.63 16.11 -24.06
CA ARG A 314 4.20 15.40 -25.21
C ARG A 314 3.21 14.43 -25.82
N ASN A 315 3.29 14.25 -27.14
CA ASN A 315 2.53 13.23 -27.84
C ASN A 315 3.13 11.82 -27.66
N SER A 316 2.49 10.80 -28.22
CA SER A 316 2.95 9.40 -28.19
C SER A 316 4.32 9.16 -28.84
N LYS A 317 4.84 10.11 -29.63
CA LYS A 317 6.19 10.07 -30.23
C LYS A 317 7.22 10.85 -29.41
N GLY A 318 6.83 11.42 -28.27
CA GLY A 318 7.68 12.23 -27.40
C GLY A 318 7.92 13.66 -27.89
N GLN A 319 7.15 14.14 -28.87
CA GLN A 319 7.27 15.50 -29.39
C GLN A 319 6.43 16.47 -28.55
N PRO A 320 6.93 17.69 -28.28
CA PRO A 320 6.19 18.69 -27.51
C PRO A 320 4.94 19.15 -28.26
N LEU A 321 3.85 19.38 -27.53
CA LEU A 321 2.54 19.76 -28.07
C LEU A 321 2.23 21.26 -27.98
N GLY A 322 3.15 22.05 -27.45
CA GLY A 322 3.00 23.49 -27.28
C GLY A 322 3.53 23.95 -25.93
N ASP A 323 3.39 25.24 -25.69
CA ASP A 323 3.70 25.85 -24.40
C ASP A 323 2.41 26.01 -23.59
N PHE A 324 2.38 25.37 -22.43
CA PHE A 324 1.24 25.39 -21.51
C PHE A 324 1.62 26.03 -20.17
N ASP A 325 2.85 26.54 -20.07
CA ASP A 325 3.33 27.13 -18.84
C ASP A 325 2.66 28.48 -18.54
N LEU A 326 2.85 28.91 -17.29
CA LEU A 326 2.44 30.23 -16.83
C LEU A 326 3.72 30.99 -16.43
N SER A 327 4.23 31.80 -17.33
CA SER A 327 5.34 32.71 -17.06
C SER A 327 4.87 34.06 -16.48
N GLY A 328 5.73 34.70 -15.68
CA GLY A 328 5.48 36.05 -15.14
C GLY A 328 4.57 36.08 -13.90
N ALA A 329 3.61 37.01 -13.85
CA ALA A 329 2.78 37.31 -12.67
C ALA A 329 1.53 36.41 -12.52
N ALA A 330 1.24 35.55 -13.49
CA ALA A 330 0.09 34.64 -13.49
C ALA A 330 0.43 33.29 -12.83
N GLN A 331 1.13 33.30 -11.71
CA GLN A 331 1.55 32.09 -11.01
C GLN A 331 0.44 31.53 -10.12
N GLY A 332 0.36 30.21 -10.09
CA GLY A 332 -0.63 29.48 -9.29
C GLY A 332 -0.25 28.02 -9.17
N ASN A 333 -1.04 27.29 -8.39
CA ASN A 333 -0.78 25.88 -8.11
C ASN A 333 -1.91 25.02 -8.67
N CYS A 334 -1.54 23.94 -9.35
CA CYS A 334 -2.46 22.85 -9.59
C CYS A 334 -2.46 21.94 -8.38
N SER A 335 -3.62 21.44 -8.00
CA SER A 335 -3.72 20.66 -6.78
C SER A 335 -4.82 19.61 -6.84
N CYS A 336 -4.54 18.42 -6.32
CA CYS A 336 -5.52 17.36 -6.08
C CYS A 336 -5.64 17.16 -4.57
N MET A 337 -6.73 17.65 -3.98
CA MET A 337 -6.98 17.54 -2.53
C MET A 337 -7.96 16.41 -2.27
N TYR A 338 -7.57 15.45 -1.45
CA TYR A 338 -8.39 14.32 -1.03
C TYR A 338 -8.60 14.37 0.47
N SER A 339 -9.81 14.09 0.92
CA SER A 339 -10.11 13.99 2.35
C SER A 339 -11.19 12.94 2.58
N ASN A 340 -11.26 12.42 3.81
CA ASN A 340 -12.35 11.57 4.25
C ASN A 340 -13.12 12.18 5.45
N PHE A 341 -12.93 13.47 5.71
CA PHE A 341 -13.62 14.24 6.75
C PHE A 341 -13.82 15.69 6.29
N GLY A 342 -14.78 16.40 6.87
CA GLY A 342 -15.04 17.81 6.54
C GLY A 342 -15.41 18.02 5.06
N LEU A 343 -16.07 17.03 4.45
CA LEU A 343 -16.43 17.10 3.03
C LEU A 343 -17.76 17.83 2.76
N ASP A 344 -18.58 17.99 3.81
CA ASP A 344 -19.89 18.67 3.76
C ASP A 344 -19.86 20.08 4.40
N SER A 345 -18.68 20.58 4.78
CA SER A 345 -18.49 21.89 5.44
C SER A 345 -18.15 23.01 4.47
#